data_AF-A0A6N2E6H3-F1
#
_entry.id   AF-A0A6N2E6H3-F1
#
_cell.length_a   1.000
_cell.length_b   1.000
_cell.length_c   1.000
_cell.angle_alpha   90.00
_cell.angle_beta   90.00
_cell.angle_gamma   90.00
#
_symmetry.space_group_name_H-M   'P 1'
#
loop_
_entity.id
_entity.type
_entity.pdbx_description
1 polymer ?
#
loop_
_entity_poly.entity_id
_entity_poly.type
_entity_poly.pdbx_seq_one_letter_code
_entity_poly.pdbx_strand_id
1 'polypeptide(L)' 'MPDDAREASLRAYTELRRRGQPDPSAFEAAVTVLRCRYPQVAPKEARFMVADWIGDGPEA' A
#
# COMPACT_ATOMS: atom_id res chain seq x y z
N MET A 1 -8.36 9.73 5.87
CA MET A 1 -8.48 8.25 5.80
C MET A 1 -7.92 7.69 7.08
N PRO A 2 -8.47 6.61 7.64
CA PRO A 2 -8.05 6.18 8.97
C PRO A 2 -6.60 5.65 8.92
N ASP A 3 -5.80 6.02 9.91
CA ASP A 3 -4.35 5.77 9.94
C ASP A 3 -4.02 4.26 9.92
N ASP A 4 -4.95 3.40 10.34
CA ASP A 4 -4.82 1.94 10.36
C ASP A 4 -4.56 1.33 8.97
N ALA A 5 -5.22 1.84 7.92
CA ALA A 5 -5.04 1.37 6.55
C ALA A 5 -3.66 1.72 6.00
N ARG A 6 -3.23 2.96 6.26
CA ARG A 6 -1.95 3.47 5.76
C ARG A 6 -0.80 2.65 6.32
N GLU A 7 -0.75 2.47 7.64
CA GLU A 7 0.29 1.68 8.30
C GLU A 7 0.30 0.22 7.83
N ALA A 8 -0.87 -0.41 7.70
CA ALA A 8 -0.98 -1.79 7.24
C ALA A 8 -0.51 -1.96 5.78
N SER A 9 -0.90 -1.04 4.89
CA SER A 9 -0.47 -1.04 3.49
C SER A 9 1.04 -0.82 3.34
N LEU A 10 1.60 0.16 4.07
CA LEU A 10 3.04 0.42 4.06
C LEU A 10 3.83 -0.78 4.61
N ARG A 11 3.37 -1.39 5.70
CA ARG A 11 4.01 -2.58 6.25
C ARG A 11 4.00 -3.74 5.26
N ALA A 12 2.88 -3.98 4.58
CA ALA A 12 2.78 -5.03 3.57
C ALA A 12 3.75 -4.78 2.39
N TYR A 13 3.81 -3.54 1.90
CA TYR A 13 4.76 -3.13 0.86
C TYR A 13 6.21 -3.38 1.30
N THR A 14 6.63 -2.79 2.42
CA THR A 14 8.00 -2.85 2.91
C THR A 14 8.45 -4.28 3.20
N GLU A 15 7.61 -5.12 3.82
CA GLU A 15 7.97 -6.51 4.11
C GLU A 15 8.12 -7.35 2.84
N LEU A 16 7.30 -7.13 1.81
CA LEU A 16 7.45 -7.82 0.53
C LEU A 16 8.71 -7.36 -0.20
N ARG A 17 9.01 -6.05 -0.20
CA ARG A 17 10.27 -5.51 -0.76
C ARG A 17 11.49 -6.10 -0.04
N ARG A 18 11.48 -6.19 1.29
CA ARG A 18 12.55 -6.82 2.10
C ARG A 18 12.77 -8.30 1.80
N ARG A 19 11.72 -9.01 1.38
CA ARG A 19 11.78 -10.42 0.97
C ARG A 19 12.18 -10.61 -0.50
N GLY A 20 12.55 -9.54 -1.20
CA GLY A 20 12.97 -9.58 -2.60
C GLY A 20 11.82 -9.65 -3.60
N GLN A 21 10.58 -9.37 -3.20
CA GLN A 21 9.47 -9.31 -4.15
C GLN A 21 9.61 -8.10 -5.10
N PRO A 22 9.23 -8.27 -6.38
CA PRO A 22 9.21 -7.16 -7.33
C PRO A 22 8.30 -6.03 -6.84
N ASP A 23 8.70 -4.79 -7.13
CA ASP A 23 7.96 -3.59 -6.72
C ASP A 23 6.48 -3.61 -7.14
N PRO A 24 6.10 -3.96 -8.40
CA PRO A 24 4.69 -4.03 -8.78
C PRO A 24 3.87 -5.04 -7.96
N SER A 25 4.48 -6.15 -7.54
CA SER A 25 3.82 -7.18 -6.72
C SER A 25 3.63 -6.71 -5.28
N ALA A 26 4.64 -6.06 -4.71
CA ALA A 26 4.55 -5.46 -3.38
C ALA A 26 3.51 -4.32 -3.34
N PHE A 27 3.45 -3.51 -4.40
CA PHE A 27 2.50 -2.43 -4.55
C PHE A 27 1.05 -2.94 -4.61
N GLU A 28 0.75 -3.93 -5.46
CA GLU A 28 -0.60 -4.48 -5.57
C GLU A 28 -1.05 -5.18 -4.26
N ALA A 29 -0.12 -5.76 -3.49
CA ALA A 29 -0.43 -6.28 -2.17
C ALA A 29 -0.85 -5.17 -1.18
N ALA A 30 -0.15 -4.05 -1.15
CA ALA A 30 -0.51 -2.90 -0.32
C ALA A 30 -1.87 -2.29 -0.72
N VAL A 31 -2.17 -2.22 -2.01
CA VAL A 31 -3.49 -1.83 -2.54
C VAL A 31 -4.57 -2.82 -2.12
N THR A 32 -4.27 -4.12 -2.14
CA THR A 32 -5.19 -5.17 -1.70
C THR A 32 -5.52 -5.02 -0.21
N VAL A 33 -4.51 -4.76 0.64
CA VAL A 33 -4.71 -4.53 2.08
C VAL A 33 -5.66 -3.35 2.33
N LEU A 34 -5.45 -2.22 1.64
CA LEU A 34 -6.34 -1.06 1.72
C LEU A 34 -7.78 -1.43 1.37
N ARG A 35 -7.98 -2.15 0.26
CA ARG A 35 -9.31 -2.52 -0.23
C ARG A 35 -9.99 -3.63 0.58
N CYS A 36 -9.23 -4.49 1.26
CA CYS A 36 -9.80 -5.46 2.21
C CYS A 36 -10.45 -4.75 3.39
N ARG A 37 -9.84 -3.65 3.87
CA ARG A 37 -10.36 -2.86 4.98
C ARG A 37 -11.44 -1.87 4.54
N TYR A 38 -11.28 -1.29 3.36
CA TYR A 38 -12.16 -0.27 2.79
C TYR A 38 -12.62 -0.67 1.37
N PRO A 39 -13.52 -1.66 1.25
CA PRO A 39 -13.97 -2.17 -0.05
C PRO A 39 -14.72 -1.14 -0.89
N GLN A 40 -15.25 -0.08 -0.27
CA GLN A 40 -15.89 1.05 -0.94
C GLN A 40 -14.91 1.93 -1.73
N VAL A 41 -13.61 1.87 -1.44
CA VAL A 41 -12.60 2.65 -2.17
C VAL A 41 -12.41 2.05 -3.56
N ALA A 42 -12.56 2.90 -4.57
CA ALA A 42 -12.42 2.47 -5.95
C ALA A 42 -10.98 1.97 -6.21
N PRO A 43 -10.77 0.93 -7.04
CA PRO A 43 -9.43 0.39 -7.30
C PRO A 43 -8.41 1.42 -7.77
N LYS A 44 -8.84 2.35 -8.63
CA LYS A 44 -7.98 3.43 -9.14
C LYS A 44 -7.56 4.39 -8.02
N GLU A 45 -8.49 4.77 -7.17
CA GLU A 45 -8.24 5.66 -6.02
C GLU A 45 -7.30 4.99 -5.01
N ALA A 46 -7.54 3.72 -4.68
CA ALA A 46 -6.68 2.94 -3.80
C ALA A 46 -5.21 2.90 -4.28
N ARG A 47 -4.98 2.76 -5.59
CA ARG A 47 -3.63 2.82 -6.17
C ARG A 47 -2.98 4.19 -5.99
N PHE A 48 -3.70 5.28 -6.25
CA PHE A 48 -3.13 6.63 -6.05
C PHE A 48 -2.78 6.89 -4.59
N MET A 49 -3.66 6.50 -3.66
CA MET A 49 -3.41 6.64 -2.24
C MET A 49 -2.17 5.85 -1.79
N VAL A 50 -2.04 4.59 -2.21
CA VAL A 50 -0.87 3.77 -1.84
C VAL A 50 0.42 4.31 -2.47
N ALA A 51 0.36 4.81 -3.70
CA ALA A 51 1.52 5.44 -4.35
C ALA A 51 2.00 6.69 -3.60
N ASP A 52 1.06 7.55 -3.20
CA ASP A 52 1.30 8.74 -2.38
C ASP A 52 1.98 8.36 -1.05
N TRP A 53 1.43 7.37 -0.34
CA TRP A 53 2.00 6.93 0.95
C TRP A 53 3.40 6.35 0.83
N ILE A 54 3.69 5.59 -0.22
CA ILE A 54 5.01 5.01 -0.46
C ILE A 54 6.02 6.13 -0.79
N GLY A 55 5.61 7.12 -1.59
CA GLY A 55 6.41 8.30 -1.92
C GLY A 55 6.72 9.18 -0.70
N ASP A 56 5.84 9.21 0.29
CA ASP A 56 6.02 9.96 1.55
C ASP A 56 6.80 9.18 2.64
N GLY A 57 7.29 7.97 2.34
CA GLY A 57 8.02 7.13 3.28
C GLY A 57 9.43 7.67 3.60
N PRO A 58 10.05 7.27 4.72
CA PRO A 58 11.38 7.74 5.15
C PRO A 58 12.55 7.31 4.23
N GLU A 59 12.26 6.56 3.16
CA GLU A 59 13.24 6.10 2.16
C GLU A 59 13.19 6.90 0.85
N ALA A 60 12.38 7.97 0.77
CA ALA A 60 12.30 8.90 -0.36
C ALA A 60 13.35 10.04 -0.29
#